data_AF-A0A0C3DJG3-F1
#
_entry.id   AF-A0A0C3DJG3-F1
#
_cell.length_a   1.000
_cell.length_b   1.000
_cell.length_c   1.000
_cell.angle_alpha   90.00
_cell.angle_beta   90.00
_cell.angle_gamma   90.00
#
_symmetry.space_group_name_H-M   'P 1'
#
loop_
_entity.id
_entity.type
_entity.pdbx_description
1 polymer ?
#
loop_
_entity_poly.entity_id
_entity_poly.type
_entity_poly.pdbx_seq_one_letter_code
_entity_poly.pdbx_strand_id
1 'polypeptide(L)' 'LVDEITAHHWVGNTVDFLVKWNLGNSTWEPHAHCKELEALDNYLELQGAPSVQRLPKGSQRTRNVRD' A
#
# COMPACT_ATOMS: atom_id res chain seq x y z
N LEU A 1 -10.88 12.06 3.08
CA LEU A 1 -10.03 11.68 4.23
C LEU A 1 -9.62 10.23 4.06
N VAL A 2 -8.39 10.01 3.64
CA VAL A 2 -7.77 8.68 3.60
C VAL A 2 -7.46 8.29 5.05
N ASP A 3 -7.77 7.05 5.40
CA ASP A 3 -7.46 6.48 6.71
C ASP A 3 -6.04 5.89 6.67
N GLU A 4 -5.84 4.85 5.87
CA GLU A 4 -4.57 4.13 5.77
C GLU A 4 -4.45 3.36 4.44
N ILE A 5 -3.22 3.00 4.06
CA ILE A 5 -2.97 2.02 3.00
C ILE A 5 -2.77 0.65 3.64
N THR A 6 -3.59 -0.31 3.23
CA THR A 6 -3.60 -1.65 3.85
C THR A 6 -2.87 -2.69 3.01
N ALA A 7 -2.81 -2.50 1.69
CA ALA A 7 -2.18 -3.42 0.77
C ALA A 7 -1.67 -2.72 -0.48
N HIS A 8 -0.80 -3.40 -1.22
CA HIS A 8 -0.38 -3.02 -2.56
C HIS A 8 -0.47 -4.23 -3.50
N HIS A 9 -0.68 -3.95 -4.78
CA HIS A 9 -0.77 -4.95 -5.83
C HIS A 9 -0.06 -4.45 -7.09
N TRP A 10 0.78 -5.31 -7.66
CA TRP A 10 1.52 -4.99 -8.87
C TRP A 10 0.72 -5.37 -10.11
N VAL A 11 0.42 -4.39 -10.96
CA VAL A 11 -0.24 -4.57 -12.25
C VAL A 11 0.79 -4.29 -13.35
N GLY A 12 1.52 -5.33 -13.75
CA GLY A 12 2.61 -5.21 -14.70
C GLY A 12 3.75 -4.35 -14.16
N ASN A 13 3.89 -3.13 -14.66
CA ASN A 13 4.93 -2.19 -14.24
C ASN A 13 4.41 -1.06 -13.35
N THR A 14 3.11 -1.04 -13.04
CA THR A 14 2.49 -0.11 -12.10
C THR A 14 2.06 -0.85 -10.84
N VAL A 15 1.77 -0.08 -9.81
CA VAL A 15 1.37 -0.57 -8.51
C VAL A 15 0.15 0.21 -8.06
N ASP A 16 -0.85 -0.56 -7.64
CA ASP A 16 -2.08 -0.06 -7.09
C ASP A 16 -2.06 -0.31 -5.58
N PHE A 17 -2.64 0.61 -4.83
CA PHE A 17 -2.70 0.58 -3.38
C PHE A 17 -4.14 0.46 -2.94
N LEU A 18 -4.38 -0.41 -1.96
CA LEU A 18 -5.68 -0.52 -1.31
C LEU A 18 -5.79 0.55 -0.24
N VAL A 19 -6.40 1.67 -0.63
CA VAL A 19 -6.65 2.83 0.22
C VAL A 19 -7.91 2.57 1.01
N LYS A 20 -7.81 2.55 2.34
CA LYS A 20 -8.93 2.51 3.25
C LYS A 20 -9.37 3.94 3.55
N TRP A 21 -10.63 4.22 3.35
CA TRP A 21 -11.24 5.52 3.58
C TRP A 21 -11.85 5.55 4.99
N ASN A 22 -11.96 6.75 5.56
CA ASN A 22 -12.58 6.94 6.88
C ASN A 22 -14.04 6.43 6.95
N LEU A 23 -14.71 6.30 5.80
CA LEU A 23 -16.07 5.76 5.71
C LEU A 23 -16.13 4.23 5.71
N GLY A 24 -15.01 3.53 5.91
CA GLY A 24 -14.92 2.07 5.93
C GLY A 24 -14.89 1.41 4.55
N ASN A 25 -15.02 2.19 3.48
CA ASN A 25 -14.80 1.70 2.12
C ASN A 25 -13.31 1.57 1.85
N SER A 26 -12.93 0.63 0.99
CA SER A 26 -11.56 0.52 0.47
C SER A 26 -11.58 0.48 -1.05
N THR A 27 -10.71 1.26 -1.69
CA THR A 27 -10.57 1.28 -3.15
C THR A 27 -9.12 1.06 -3.57
N TRP A 28 -8.93 0.48 -4.75
CA TRP A 28 -7.62 0.34 -5.36
C TRP A 28 -7.31 1.62 -6.14
N GLU A 29 -6.31 2.37 -5.68
CA GLU A 29 -5.87 3.61 -6.30
C GLU A 29 -4.45 3.45 -6.85
N PRO A 30 -4.17 3.99 -8.05
CA PRO A 30 -2.84 3.93 -8.62
C PRO A 30 -1.86 4.76 -7.79
N HIS A 31 -0.58 4.38 -7.77
CA HIS A 31 0.47 5.14 -7.08
C HIS A 31 0.45 6.65 -7.38
N ALA A 32 0.13 7.05 -8.62
CA ALA A 32 0.03 8.46 -9.00
C ALA A 32 -0.95 9.25 -8.12
N HIS A 33 -2.05 8.63 -7.70
CA HIS A 33 -3.05 9.25 -6.81
C HIS A 33 -2.63 9.16 -5.34
N CYS A 34 -1.87 8.14 -4.96
CA CYS A 34 -1.40 7.95 -3.59
C CYS A 34 -0.10 8.69 -3.26
N LYS A 35 0.59 9.26 -4.24
CA LYS A 35 1.92 9.88 -4.08
C LYS A 35 1.92 11.04 -3.08
N GLU A 36 0.81 11.76 -2.95
CA GLU A 36 0.68 12.91 -2.05
C GLU A 36 0.05 12.54 -0.70
N LEU A 37 -0.22 11.26 -0.45
CA LEU A 37 -0.81 10.78 0.79
C LEU A 37 0.26 10.43 1.80
N GLU A 38 0.19 11.02 2.99
CA GLU A 38 1.03 10.63 4.14
C GLU A 38 0.86 9.13 4.48
N ALA A 39 -0.32 8.56 4.22
CA ALA A 39 -0.58 7.13 4.38
C ALA A 39 0.32 6.25 3.50
N LEU A 40 0.82 6.75 2.36
CA LEU A 40 1.78 6.04 1.53
C LEU A 40 3.16 6.02 2.17
N ASP A 41 3.62 7.15 2.68
CA ASP A 41 4.92 7.24 3.35
C ASP A 41 4.95 6.31 4.57
N ASN A 42 3.92 6.36 5.41
CA ASN A 42 3.76 5.46 6.55
C ASN A 42 3.76 3.97 6.11
N TYR A 43 3.07 3.64 5.03
CA TYR A 43 3.04 2.27 4.51
C TYR A 43 4.43 1.82 4.02
N LEU A 44 5.16 2.69 3.31
CA LEU A 44 6.51 2.42 2.83
C LEU A 44 7.49 2.21 4.00
N GLU A 45 7.40 3.03 5.04
CA GLU A 45 8.19 2.89 6.26
C GLU A 45 7.91 1.56 6.97
N LEU A 46 6.62 1.19 7.11
CA LEU A 46 6.21 -0.11 7.68
C LEU A 46 6.75 -1.30 6.86
N GLN A 47 6.83 -1.17 5.54
CA GLN A 47 7.42 -2.18 4.68
C GLN A 47 8.96 -2.14 4.64
N GLY A 48 9.59 -1.14 5.26
CA GLY A 48 11.03 -0.91 5.17
C GLY A 48 11.49 -0.59 3.74
N ALA A 49 10.59 -0.10 2.89
CA ALA A 49 10.85 0.19 1.49
C ALA A 49 11.04 1.69 1.31
N PRO A 50 12.21 2.18 0.87
CA PRO A 50 12.44 3.62 0.70
C PRO A 50 11.68 4.20 -0.51
N SER A 51 11.12 3.34 -1.37
CA SER A 51 10.29 3.75 -2.49
C SER A 51 9.38 2.61 -2.93
N VAL A 52 8.30 2.97 -3.61
CA VAL A 52 7.32 2.01 -4.11
C VAL A 52 7.93 0.95 -5.03
N GLN A 53 8.98 1.31 -5.78
CA GLN A 53 9.69 0.38 -6.66
C GLN A 53 10.45 -0.73 -5.91
N ARG A 54 10.74 -0.51 -4.64
CA ARG A 54 11.38 -1.47 -3.73
C ARG A 54 10.37 -2.36 -3.02
N LEU A 55 9.07 -2.13 -3.19
CA LEU A 55 8.06 -3.01 -2.62
C LEU A 55 8.14 -4.40 -3.25
N PRO A 56 7.94 -5.45 -2.44
CA PRO A 56 7.93 -6.82 -2.94
C PRO A 56 6.84 -7.00 -4.01
N LYS A 57 7.24 -7.49 -5.18
CA LYS A 57 6.31 -7.74 -6.31
C LYS A 57 5.48 -9.02 -6.17
N GLY A 58 5.90 -9.90 -5.26
CA GLY A 58 5.20 -11.12 -4.95
C GLY A 58 4.11 -10.85 -3.90
N SER A 59 3.02 -11.61 -3.99
CA SER A 59 1.97 -11.65 -2.96
C SER A 59 2.61 -11.69 -1.58
N GLN A 60 2.57 -10.58 -0.83
CA GLN A 60 2.98 -10.56 0.56
C GLN A 60 1.92 -11.32 1.34
N ARG A 61 2.01 -12.64 1.22
CA ARG A 61 1.50 -13.60 2.18
C ARG A 61 2.48 -13.59 3.35
N THR A 62 2.62 -12.46 4.03
CA THR A 62 3.18 -12.41 5.37
C THR A 62 2.04 -12.36 6.37
N ARG A 63 1.22 -13.42 6.36
CA ARG A 63 0.74 -13.96 7.63
C ARG A 63 1.93 -14.66 8.27
N ASN A 64 2.66 -13.97 9.13
CA ASN A 64 3.34 -14.62 10.23
C ASN A 64 2.81 -13.97 11.51
N VAL A 65 1.55 -14.26 11.80
CA VAL A 65 1.12 -14.43 13.19
C VAL A 65 1.84 -15.69 13.65
N ARG A 66 2.84 -15.54 14.51
CA ARG A 66 3.33 -16.61 15.35
C ARG A 66 3.36 -16.05 16.76
N ASP A 67 2.38 -16.49 17.54
CA ASP A 67 2.36 -16.53 19.01
C ASP A 67 3.73 -16.93 19.59
#